data_AF-A0AAU2DV55-F1
#
_entry.id   AF-A0AAU2DV55-F1
#
_cell.length_a   1.000
_cell.length_b   1.000
_cell.length_c   1.000
_cell.angle_alpha   90.00
_cell.angle_beta   90.00
_cell.angle_gamma   90.00
#
_symmetry.space_group_name_H-M   'P 1'
#
loop_
_entity.id
_entity.type
_entity.pdbx_description
1 polymer ?
#
loop_
_entity_poly.entity_id
_entity_poly.type
_entity_poly.pdbx_seq_one_letter_code
_entity_poly.pdbx_strand_id
1 'polypeptide(L)'
;MAISAEVEVTPLAEVVETPEAESERLELVMSRLRRIHPSERTEEQRQELRDANARLVALYSVPPEGYSTPKAVTDLLSFAESHGWATSATWTALGYAGEPFLNVKVGHLVPEEERENYRGDRWVYSLTWHSRDCAPGKTRRFGQGTAVTPDNPATHGAPSVKAIRDVIAKNPAAVSVAA
;
A
#
# COMPACT_ATOMS: atom_id res chain seq x y z
N MET A 1 56.26 -31.35 -23.45
CA MET A 1 55.20 -31.26 -22.44
C MET A 1 54.91 -29.80 -22.17
N ALA A 2 53.77 -29.31 -22.62
CA ALA A 2 53.12 -28.10 -22.13
C ALA A 2 51.63 -28.25 -22.49
N ILE A 3 50.79 -28.46 -21.48
CA ILE A 3 49.33 -28.50 -21.62
C ILE A 3 48.87 -27.11 -21.18
N SER A 4 48.57 -26.24 -22.15
CA SER A 4 47.87 -25.00 -21.88
C SER A 4 46.40 -25.33 -21.74
N ALA A 5 45.89 -25.30 -20.50
CA ALA A 5 44.47 -25.36 -20.22
C ALA A 5 43.89 -23.96 -20.43
N GLU A 6 43.11 -23.80 -21.50
CA GLU A 6 42.21 -22.66 -21.67
C GLU A 6 41.10 -22.80 -20.63
N VAL A 7 41.09 -21.90 -19.64
CA VAL A 7 39.99 -21.76 -18.69
C VAL A 7 38.93 -20.90 -19.36
N GLU A 8 37.90 -21.54 -19.92
CA GLU A 8 36.67 -20.86 -20.30
C GLU A 8 36.02 -20.27 -19.05
N VAL A 9 36.10 -18.94 -18.91
CA VAL A 9 35.36 -18.20 -17.89
C VAL A 9 33.94 -18.04 -18.40
N THR A 10 33.04 -18.93 -17.98
CA THR A 10 31.60 -18.77 -18.21
C THR A 10 31.12 -17.49 -17.51
N PRO A 11 30.47 -16.54 -18.21
CA PRO A 11 29.96 -15.34 -17.57
C PRO A 11 28.88 -15.75 -16.54
N LEU A 12 29.05 -15.29 -15.30
CA LEU A 12 28.03 -15.34 -14.25
C LEU A 12 26.78 -14.68 -14.80
N ALA A 13 25.77 -15.49 -15.13
CA ALA A 13 24.45 -14.99 -15.45
C ALA A 13 23.99 -14.10 -14.29
N GLU A 14 23.69 -12.82 -14.58
CA GLU A 14 22.94 -11.97 -13.69
C GLU A 14 21.70 -12.76 -13.26
N VAL A 15 21.62 -13.10 -11.97
CA VAL A 15 20.41 -13.66 -11.39
C VAL A 15 19.38 -12.54 -11.42
N VAL A 16 18.54 -12.54 -12.46
CA VAL A 16 17.38 -11.66 -12.52
C VAL A 16 16.44 -12.14 -11.42
N GLU A 17 16.46 -11.43 -10.29
CA GLU A 17 15.55 -11.67 -9.16
C GLU A 17 14.11 -11.51 -9.68
N THR A 18 13.28 -12.54 -9.58
CA THR A 18 11.89 -12.46 -10.03
C THR A 18 11.08 -11.57 -9.08
N PRO A 19 9.99 -10.92 -9.54
CA PRO A 19 9.12 -10.13 -8.68
C PRO A 19 8.61 -10.87 -7.45
N GLU A 20 8.35 -12.18 -7.58
CA GLU A 20 7.96 -13.06 -6.48
C GLU A 20 9.08 -13.20 -5.44
N ALA A 21 10.30 -13.51 -5.89
CA ALA A 21 11.46 -13.66 -4.99
C ALA A 21 11.80 -12.34 -4.29
N GLU A 22 11.69 -11.20 -4.99
CA GLU A 22 11.85 -9.89 -4.38
C GLU A 22 10.74 -9.66 -3.33
N SER A 23 9.48 -9.97 -3.63
CA SER A 23 8.37 -9.78 -2.69
C SER A 23 8.55 -10.59 -1.41
N GLU A 24 8.94 -11.86 -1.50
CA GLU A 24 9.21 -12.72 -0.34
C GLU A 24 10.36 -12.16 0.51
N ARG A 25 11.44 -11.72 -0.13
CA ARG A 25 12.59 -11.10 0.57
C ARG A 25 12.17 -9.84 1.33
N LEU A 26 11.38 -8.98 0.70
CA LEU A 26 10.90 -7.74 1.32
C LEU A 26 9.93 -8.03 2.48
N GLU A 27 9.05 -9.03 2.35
CA GLU A 27 8.16 -9.45 3.44
C GLU A 27 8.93 -9.98 4.64
N LEU A 28 10.02 -10.73 4.43
CA LEU A 28 10.92 -11.17 5.49
C LEU A 28 11.59 -9.99 6.21
N VAL A 29 12.07 -8.99 5.47
CA VAL A 29 12.61 -7.74 6.04
C VAL A 29 11.57 -7.05 6.90
N MET A 30 10.35 -6.87 6.39
CA MET A 30 9.26 -6.25 7.15
C MET A 30 8.91 -7.04 8.41
N SER A 31 8.78 -8.37 8.30
CA SER A 31 8.45 -9.26 9.41
C SER A 31 9.52 -9.18 10.51
N ARG A 32 10.80 -9.22 10.14
CA ARG A 32 11.93 -9.05 11.05
C ARG A 32 11.88 -7.71 11.79
N LEU A 33 11.74 -6.61 11.06
CA LEU A 33 11.77 -5.27 11.64
C LEU A 33 10.50 -4.93 12.46
N ARG A 34 9.36 -5.51 12.12
CA ARG A 34 8.10 -5.34 12.87
C ARG A 34 8.12 -6.01 14.24
N ARG A 35 8.99 -6.99 14.47
CA ARG A 35 9.20 -7.61 15.80
C ARG A 35 9.91 -6.67 16.78
N ILE A 36 10.63 -5.68 16.29
CA ILE A 36 11.26 -4.63 17.10
C ILE A 36 10.20 -3.59 17.45
N HIS A 37 10.11 -3.21 18.72
CA HIS A 37 9.16 -2.21 19.18
C HIS A 37 9.43 -0.86 18.47
N PRO A 38 8.39 -0.10 18.03
CA PRO A 38 8.60 1.12 17.25
C PRO A 38 9.54 2.16 17.87
N SER A 39 9.56 2.29 19.20
CA SER A 39 10.45 3.23 19.91
C SER A 39 11.92 2.78 19.95
N GLU A 40 12.19 1.49 19.71
CA GLU A 40 13.53 0.89 19.80
C GLU A 40 14.22 0.78 18.44
N ARG A 41 13.50 1.09 17.35
CA ARG A 41 14.07 1.02 16.01
C ARG A 41 15.11 2.11 15.80
N THR A 42 16.26 1.74 15.23
CA THR A 42 17.25 2.73 14.76
C THR A 42 16.71 3.47 13.53
N GLU A 43 17.32 4.59 13.15
CA GLU A 43 16.86 5.32 11.97
C GLU A 43 17.08 4.51 10.69
N GLU A 44 18.17 3.75 10.60
CA GLU A 44 18.44 2.84 9.50
C GLU A 44 17.36 1.77 9.38
N GLN A 45 16.90 1.22 10.51
CA GLN A 45 15.81 0.24 10.52
C GLN A 45 14.47 0.87 10.12
N ARG A 46 14.22 2.13 10.49
CA ARG A 46 13.03 2.85 10.03
C ARG A 46 13.08 3.11 8.53
N GLN A 47 14.25 3.50 8.02
CA GLN A 47 14.46 3.72 6.59
C GLN A 47 14.30 2.41 5.81
N GLU A 48 14.93 1.32 6.26
CA GLU A 48 14.81 -0.01 5.64
C GLU A 48 13.34 -0.46 5.58
N LEU A 49 12.57 -0.23 6.65
CA LEU A 49 11.14 -0.54 6.68
C LEU A 49 10.35 0.33 5.69
N ARG A 50 10.65 1.63 5.59
CA ARG A 50 10.03 2.54 4.61
C ARG A 50 10.33 2.08 3.19
N ASP A 51 11.57 1.75 2.88
CA ASP A 51 12.01 1.33 1.54
C ASP A 51 11.40 -0.01 1.16
N ALA A 52 11.43 -0.99 2.07
CA ALA A 52 10.82 -2.29 1.84
C ALA A 52 9.31 -2.18 1.60
N ASN A 53 8.63 -1.33 2.40
CA ASN A 53 7.21 -1.07 2.22
C ASN A 53 6.92 -0.38 0.88
N ALA A 54 7.71 0.63 0.49
CA ALA A 54 7.54 1.33 -0.78
C ALA A 54 7.68 0.38 -1.99
N ARG A 55 8.68 -0.50 -1.96
CA ARG A 55 8.88 -1.53 -2.99
C ARG A 55 7.76 -2.55 -3.04
N LEU A 56 7.31 -3.06 -1.90
CA LEU A 56 6.16 -3.98 -1.86
C LEU A 56 4.88 -3.33 -2.37
N VAL A 57 4.64 -2.07 -2.01
CA VAL A 57 3.50 -1.31 -2.56
C VAL A 57 3.61 -1.18 -4.08
N ALA A 58 4.81 -0.92 -4.62
CA ALA A 58 5.02 -0.87 -6.06
C ALA A 58 4.72 -2.23 -6.73
N LEU A 59 5.24 -3.33 -6.19
CA LEU A 59 4.99 -4.68 -6.70
C LEU A 59 3.49 -5.03 -6.66
N TYR A 60 2.82 -4.72 -5.55
CA TYR A 60 1.41 -5.06 -5.34
C TYR A 60 0.45 -4.03 -5.94
N SER A 61 0.94 -2.91 -6.50
CA SER A 61 0.09 -1.95 -7.21
C SER A 61 -0.38 -2.45 -8.57
N VAL A 62 0.32 -3.45 -9.13
CA VAL A 62 0.01 -4.05 -10.43
C VAL A 62 -1.13 -5.06 -10.27
N PRO A 63 -2.21 -4.96 -11.06
CA PRO A 63 -3.27 -5.96 -11.07
C PRO A 63 -2.73 -7.34 -11.48
N PRO A 64 -3.17 -8.42 -10.83
CA PRO A 64 -2.93 -9.79 -11.30
C PRO A 64 -3.48 -9.98 -12.72
N GLU A 65 -2.94 -10.98 -13.44
CA GLU A 65 -3.35 -11.28 -14.81
C GLU A 65 -4.88 -11.47 -14.92
N GLY A 66 -5.48 -10.82 -15.92
CA GLY A 66 -6.92 -10.87 -16.15
C GLY A 66 -7.76 -9.95 -15.25
N TYR A 67 -7.16 -9.28 -14.26
CA TYR A 67 -7.84 -8.32 -13.39
C TYR A 67 -7.52 -6.87 -13.75
N SER A 68 -8.40 -5.97 -13.31
CA SER A 68 -8.20 -4.52 -13.45
C SER A 68 -8.64 -3.80 -12.19
N THR A 69 -8.00 -2.67 -11.90
CA THR A 69 -8.41 -1.78 -10.82
C THR A 69 -9.80 -1.21 -11.13
N PRO A 70 -10.80 -1.36 -10.23
CA PRO A 70 -12.14 -0.85 -10.48
C PRO A 70 -12.15 0.68 -10.65
N LYS A 71 -12.99 1.18 -11.57
CA LYS A 71 -13.14 2.62 -11.79
C LYS A 71 -13.45 3.39 -10.50
N ALA A 72 -14.30 2.85 -9.63
CA ALA A 72 -14.62 3.49 -8.35
C ALA A 72 -13.40 3.66 -7.43
N VAL A 73 -12.40 2.77 -7.54
CA VAL A 73 -11.14 2.89 -6.82
C VAL A 73 -10.29 3.98 -7.48
N THR A 74 -10.07 3.92 -8.79
CA THR A 74 -9.29 4.94 -9.52
C THR A 74 -9.84 6.35 -9.30
N ASP A 75 -11.16 6.51 -9.38
CA ASP A 75 -11.84 7.80 -9.17
C ASP A 75 -11.66 8.30 -7.72
N LEU A 76 -11.70 7.40 -6.71
CA LEU A 76 -11.48 7.77 -5.31
C LEU A 76 -10.03 8.19 -5.07
N LEU A 77 -9.05 7.43 -5.58
CA LEU A 77 -7.63 7.72 -5.40
C LEU A 77 -7.24 9.04 -6.06
N SER A 78 -7.65 9.23 -7.32
CA SER A 78 -7.39 10.49 -8.05
C SER A 78 -8.02 11.68 -7.34
N PHE A 79 -9.24 11.50 -6.79
CA PHE A 79 -9.91 12.55 -6.03
C PHE A 79 -9.16 12.87 -4.73
N ALA A 80 -8.73 11.87 -3.98
CA ALA A 80 -7.93 12.04 -2.75
C ALA A 80 -6.60 12.75 -3.03
N GLU A 81 -5.84 12.29 -4.03
CA GLU A 81 -4.57 12.88 -4.45
C GLU A 81 -4.72 14.35 -4.86
N SER A 82 -5.76 14.68 -5.62
CA SER A 82 -6.03 16.08 -6.01
C SER A 82 -6.34 17.02 -4.85
N HIS A 83 -6.66 16.47 -3.66
CA HIS A 83 -6.87 17.20 -2.42
C HIS A 83 -5.69 17.03 -1.44
N GLY A 84 -4.56 16.49 -1.90
CA GLY A 84 -3.35 16.30 -1.11
C GLY A 84 -3.41 15.15 -0.09
N TRP A 85 -4.42 14.26 -0.19
CA TRP A 85 -4.50 13.09 0.67
C TRP A 85 -3.54 11.99 0.20
N ALA A 86 -2.97 11.24 1.15
CA ALA A 86 -2.15 10.08 0.86
C ALA A 86 -3.01 8.90 0.43
N THR A 87 -2.56 8.17 -0.59
CA THR A 87 -3.27 7.05 -1.20
C THR A 87 -2.39 5.80 -1.24
N SER A 88 -3.04 4.63 -1.21
CA SER A 88 -2.39 3.36 -1.46
C SER A 88 -3.42 2.36 -2.00
N ALA A 89 -3.02 1.59 -2.99
CA ALA A 89 -3.81 0.50 -3.55
C ALA A 89 -2.90 -0.70 -3.78
N THR A 90 -3.20 -1.80 -3.09
CA THR A 90 -2.38 -3.02 -3.14
C THR A 90 -3.27 -4.23 -3.36
N TRP A 91 -2.99 -4.95 -4.43
CA TRP A 91 -3.54 -6.29 -4.67
C TRP A 91 -2.97 -7.29 -3.66
N THR A 92 -3.56 -8.48 -3.65
CA THR A 92 -3.00 -9.66 -3.00
C THR A 92 -1.55 -9.89 -3.41
N ALA A 93 -0.77 -10.50 -2.52
CA ALA A 93 0.61 -10.87 -2.79
C ALA A 93 0.75 -11.71 -4.08
N LEU A 94 1.91 -11.59 -4.72
CA LEU A 94 2.25 -12.41 -5.88
C LEU A 94 2.25 -13.89 -5.48
N GLY A 95 1.73 -14.77 -6.35
CA GLY A 95 1.61 -16.19 -6.04
C GLY A 95 0.52 -16.55 -5.01
N TYR A 96 -0.34 -15.61 -4.61
CA TYR A 96 -1.48 -15.91 -3.73
C TYR A 96 -2.41 -16.96 -4.37
N ALA A 97 -2.55 -18.10 -3.71
CA ALA A 97 -3.35 -19.23 -4.21
C ALA A 97 -4.88 -19.02 -4.11
N GLY A 98 -5.32 -17.94 -3.45
CA GLY A 98 -6.73 -17.62 -3.28
C GLY A 98 -7.25 -16.63 -4.33
N GLU A 99 -8.50 -16.21 -4.14
CA GLU A 99 -9.14 -15.21 -4.99
C GLU A 99 -8.51 -13.82 -4.82
N PRO A 100 -8.06 -13.16 -5.89
CA PRO A 100 -7.48 -11.82 -5.81
C PRO A 100 -8.41 -10.79 -5.17
N PHE A 101 -7.84 -9.97 -4.29
CA PHE A 101 -8.50 -8.80 -3.73
C PHE A 101 -7.58 -7.59 -3.75
N LEU A 102 -8.20 -6.42 -3.79
CA LEU A 102 -7.56 -5.12 -3.79
C LEU A 102 -7.90 -4.39 -2.49
N ASN A 103 -6.87 -4.05 -1.71
CA ASN A 103 -7.00 -3.16 -0.57
C ASN A 103 -6.67 -1.74 -1.00
N VAL A 104 -7.50 -0.79 -0.56
CA VAL A 104 -7.38 0.63 -0.85
C VAL A 104 -7.36 1.37 0.47
N LYS A 105 -6.39 2.27 0.62
CA LYS A 105 -6.28 3.17 1.75
C LYS A 105 -6.21 4.60 1.25
N VAL A 106 -6.97 5.47 1.89
CA VAL A 106 -6.85 6.92 1.74
C VAL A 106 -6.74 7.54 3.13
N GLY A 107 -5.86 8.50 3.30
CA GLY A 107 -5.66 9.10 4.61
C GLY A 107 -5.03 10.48 4.59
N HIS A 108 -5.21 11.20 5.69
CA HIS A 108 -4.76 12.56 5.89
C HIS A 108 -4.54 12.80 7.38
N LEU A 109 -3.45 13.48 7.71
CA LEU A 109 -3.16 13.93 9.09
C LEU A 109 -3.84 15.27 9.33
N VAL A 110 -4.46 15.43 10.48
CA VAL A 110 -5.02 16.71 10.93
C VAL A 110 -3.88 17.74 11.04
N PRO A 111 -4.03 18.92 10.41
CA PRO A 111 -3.10 20.04 10.56
C PRO A 111 -2.85 20.37 12.02
N GLU A 112 -1.64 20.73 12.38
CA GLU A 112 -1.25 20.90 13.80
C GLU A 112 -2.11 21.97 14.50
N GLU A 113 -2.41 23.05 13.78
CA GLU A 113 -3.28 24.15 14.18
C GLU A 113 -4.73 23.73 14.49
N GLU A 114 -5.20 22.60 13.93
CA GLU A 114 -6.57 22.11 14.10
C GLU A 114 -6.66 20.96 15.11
N ARG A 115 -5.53 20.37 15.53
CA ARG A 115 -5.52 19.15 16.37
C ARG A 115 -6.25 19.32 17.70
N GLU A 116 -6.22 20.50 18.29
CA GLU A 116 -6.88 20.78 19.57
C GLU A 116 -8.41 20.63 19.50
N ASN A 117 -8.99 20.69 18.29
CA ASN A 117 -10.42 20.52 18.07
C ASN A 117 -10.85 19.05 17.98
N TYR A 118 -9.90 18.12 17.96
CA TYR A 118 -10.14 16.71 17.68
C TYR A 118 -9.61 15.78 18.77
N ARG A 119 -10.17 14.57 18.83
CA ARG A 119 -9.71 13.51 19.75
C ARG A 119 -8.57 12.68 19.17
N GLY A 120 -8.44 12.68 17.84
CA GLY A 120 -7.44 11.98 17.07
C GLY A 120 -6.73 12.91 16.09
N ASP A 121 -5.72 12.36 15.42
CA ASP A 121 -4.78 13.11 14.60
C ASP A 121 -4.92 12.85 13.10
N ARG A 122 -5.90 12.05 12.67
CA ARG A 122 -5.99 11.59 11.28
C ARG A 122 -7.36 11.11 10.84
N TRP A 123 -7.57 11.22 9.53
CA TRP A 123 -8.52 10.42 8.78
C TRP A 123 -7.77 9.28 8.10
N VAL A 124 -8.28 8.05 8.26
CA VAL A 124 -7.82 6.88 7.52
C VAL A 124 -9.03 6.05 7.16
N TYR A 125 -9.22 5.78 5.87
CA TYR A 125 -10.25 4.88 5.36
C TYR A 125 -9.58 3.70 4.66
N SER A 126 -9.88 2.48 5.10
CA SER A 126 -9.42 1.23 4.50
C SER A 126 -10.60 0.46 3.92
N LEU A 127 -10.55 0.18 2.61
CA LEU A 127 -11.60 -0.45 1.84
C LEU A 127 -11.03 -1.64 1.07
N THR A 128 -11.85 -2.67 0.84
CA THR A 128 -11.42 -3.89 0.12
C THR A 128 -12.38 -4.19 -1.03
N TRP A 129 -11.85 -4.63 -2.16
CA TRP A 129 -12.60 -5.19 -3.29
C TRP A 129 -12.13 -6.61 -3.53
N HIS A 130 -13.02 -7.59 -3.60
CA HIS A 130 -12.66 -8.99 -3.89
C HIS A 130 -13.31 -9.48 -5.19
N SER A 131 -12.76 -10.54 -5.77
CA SER A 131 -13.35 -11.22 -6.93
C SER A 131 -14.44 -12.23 -6.60
N ARG A 132 -14.68 -12.53 -5.31
CA ARG A 132 -15.70 -13.51 -4.89
C ARG A 132 -17.09 -13.23 -5.45
N ASP A 133 -17.66 -14.28 -6.05
CA ASP A 133 -18.96 -14.30 -6.72
C ASP A 133 -19.09 -13.26 -7.86
N CYS A 134 -17.97 -12.86 -8.47
CA CYS A 134 -17.94 -11.98 -9.64
C CYS A 134 -17.58 -12.76 -10.90
N ALA A 135 -17.94 -12.21 -12.07
CA ALA A 135 -17.42 -12.71 -13.34
C ALA A 135 -15.88 -12.63 -13.35
N PRO A 136 -15.18 -13.50 -14.11
CA PRO A 136 -13.72 -13.45 -14.24
C PRO A 136 -13.20 -12.05 -14.54
N GLY A 137 -12.14 -11.63 -13.84
CA GLY A 137 -11.52 -10.32 -13.99
C GLY A 137 -12.29 -9.14 -13.38
N LYS A 138 -13.45 -9.40 -12.73
CA LYS A 138 -14.23 -8.38 -12.01
C LYS A 138 -14.04 -8.49 -10.51
N THR A 139 -14.20 -7.36 -9.84
CA THR A 139 -14.20 -7.26 -8.37
C THR A 139 -15.35 -6.38 -7.89
N ARG A 140 -15.78 -6.60 -6.65
CA ARG A 140 -16.81 -5.80 -5.98
C ARG A 140 -16.34 -5.40 -4.59
N ARG A 141 -16.85 -4.26 -4.10
CA ARG A 141 -16.55 -3.80 -2.73
C ARG A 141 -17.01 -4.84 -1.73
N PHE A 142 -16.11 -5.21 -0.82
CA PHE A 142 -16.37 -6.15 0.25
C PHE A 142 -16.64 -5.42 1.56
N GLY A 143 -17.81 -5.71 2.15
CA GLY A 143 -18.19 -5.16 3.44
C GLY A 143 -18.17 -3.63 3.48
N GLN A 144 -18.14 -3.11 4.70
CA GLN A 144 -18.09 -1.66 4.93
C GLN A 144 -16.65 -1.13 4.88
N GLY A 145 -15.64 -1.94 5.19
CA GLY A 145 -14.27 -1.47 5.43
C GLY A 145 -14.12 -0.83 6.81
N THR A 146 -12.96 -0.26 7.09
CA THR A 146 -12.65 0.35 8.39
C THR A 146 -12.25 1.81 8.25
N ALA A 147 -12.58 2.60 9.27
CA ALA A 147 -12.26 4.00 9.36
C ALA A 147 -11.66 4.32 10.73
N VAL A 148 -10.75 5.29 10.73
CA VAL A 148 -10.28 6.04 11.88
C VAL A 148 -10.47 7.51 11.51
N THR A 149 -11.10 8.27 12.38
CA THR A 149 -11.33 9.71 12.15
C THR A 149 -10.87 10.52 13.34
N PRO A 150 -10.62 11.83 13.19
CA PRO A 150 -10.21 12.67 14.31
C PRO A 150 -11.28 12.76 15.40
N ASP A 151 -12.56 12.71 15.03
CA ASP A 151 -13.67 12.69 15.98
C ASP A 151 -13.83 11.34 16.69
N ASN A 152 -13.50 10.26 15.98
CA ASN A 152 -13.55 8.89 16.50
C ASN A 152 -12.23 8.15 16.20
N PRO A 153 -11.23 8.27 17.10
CA PRO A 153 -9.89 7.73 16.88
C PRO A 153 -9.81 6.21 17.02
N ALA A 154 -10.86 5.55 17.52
CA ALA A 154 -10.95 4.10 17.54
C ALA A 154 -11.39 3.57 16.16
N THR A 155 -10.90 2.38 15.79
CA THR A 155 -11.32 1.74 14.54
C THR A 155 -12.83 1.48 14.53
N HIS A 156 -13.52 1.96 13.50
CA HIS A 156 -14.95 1.76 13.31
C HIS A 156 -15.27 1.42 11.84
N GLY A 157 -16.54 1.14 11.52
CA GLY A 157 -16.96 0.88 10.14
C GLY A 157 -16.77 2.09 9.23
N ALA A 158 -16.25 1.89 8.02
CA ALA A 158 -16.09 2.98 7.06
C ALA A 158 -17.42 3.37 6.40
N PRO A 159 -17.60 4.66 6.08
CA PRO A 159 -18.80 5.11 5.39
C PRO A 159 -18.77 4.74 3.88
N SER A 160 -19.79 5.17 3.14
CA SER A 160 -19.85 4.97 1.68
C SER A 160 -18.71 5.72 0.97
N VAL A 161 -18.32 5.29 -0.24
CA VAL A 161 -17.28 6.00 -1.03
C VAL A 161 -17.68 7.46 -1.29
N LYS A 162 -18.97 7.72 -1.50
CA LYS A 162 -19.50 9.07 -1.66
C LYS A 162 -19.24 9.93 -0.41
N ALA A 163 -19.59 9.42 0.77
CA ALA A 163 -19.36 10.13 2.03
C ALA A 163 -17.87 10.35 2.31
N ILE A 164 -17.00 9.41 1.94
CA ILE A 164 -15.53 9.60 2.03
C ILE A 164 -15.09 10.78 1.16
N ARG A 165 -15.56 10.86 -0.09
CA ARG A 165 -15.27 11.99 -0.97
C ARG A 165 -15.77 13.32 -0.41
N ASP A 166 -16.95 13.34 0.21
CA ASP A 166 -17.49 14.54 0.85
C ASP A 166 -16.60 15.00 2.03
N VAL A 167 -16.00 14.06 2.78
CA VAL A 167 -15.04 14.39 3.85
C VAL A 167 -13.73 14.93 3.26
N ILE A 168 -13.18 14.29 2.24
CA ILE A 168 -11.95 14.73 1.56
C ILE A 168 -12.11 16.16 1.02
N ALA A 169 -13.25 16.45 0.38
CA ALA A 169 -13.53 17.77 -0.19
C ALA A 169 -13.59 18.89 0.87
N LYS A 170 -14.06 18.56 2.08
CA LYS A 170 -14.17 19.52 3.19
C LYS A 170 -12.87 19.69 3.97
N ASN A 171 -11.95 18.74 3.87
CA ASN A 171 -10.71 18.71 4.63
C ASN A 171 -9.53 18.45 3.68
N PRO A 172 -9.26 19.35 2.70
CA PRO A 172 -8.10 19.19 1.82
C PRO A 172 -6.81 19.29 2.64
N ALA A 173 -5.82 18.46 2.30
CA ALA A 173 -4.50 18.62 2.86
C ALA A 173 -3.82 19.82 2.21
N ALA A 174 -3.06 20.58 2.99
CA ALA A 174 -2.11 21.52 2.42
C ALA A 174 -1.15 20.73 1.52
N VAL A 175 -1.11 21.06 0.22
CA VAL A 175 -0.10 20.51 -0.69
C VAL A 175 1.22 21.12 -0.26
N SER A 176 1.96 20.45 0.62
CA SER A 176 3.32 20.90 0.95
C SER A 176 4.18 20.66 -0.28
N VAL A 177 4.36 21.70 -1.09
CA VAL A 177 5.46 21.72 -2.05
C VAL A 177 6.73 21.65 -1.20
N ALA A 178 7.38 20.49 -1.20
CA ALA A 178 8.70 20.37 -0.59
C ALA A 178 9.60 21.43 -1.26
N ALA A 179 10.04 22.39 -0.46
CA ALA A 179 11.00 23.43 -0.84
C ALA A 179 12.40 22.84 -0.99
#